data_AF-A0A6J4XAS2-F1
#
_entry.id   AF-A0A6J4XAS2-F1
#
_cell.length_a   1.000
_cell.length_b   1.000
_cell.length_c   1.000
_cell.angle_alpha   90.00
_cell.angle_beta   90.00
_cell.angle_gamma   90.00
#
_symmetry.space_group_name_H-M   'P 1'
#
loop_
_entity.id
_entity.type
_entity.pdbx_description
1 polymer ?
#
loop_
_entity_poly.entity_id
_entity_poly.type
_entity_poly.pdbx_seq_one_letter_code
_entity_poly.pdbx_strand_id
1 'polypeptide(L)'
;METKKWDIREYLRPDGKCPFRNWLRSLKDAKTRARIRVRINRIRLGNFGDCKSVGSGVSEFRIDYGPGYRVYFGRVGEKLVLLL
;
A
#
# COMPACT_ATOMS: atom_id res chain seq x y z
N MET A 1 -9.54 23.74 -6.77
CA MET A 1 -8.41 22.81 -7.01
C MET A 1 -8.95 21.40 -6.94
N GLU A 2 -8.87 20.65 -8.03
CA GLU A 2 -9.37 19.28 -8.09
C GLU A 2 -8.42 18.35 -7.32
N THR A 3 -8.91 17.65 -6.29
CA THR A 3 -8.09 16.74 -5.49
C THR A 3 -7.91 15.44 -6.26
N LYS A 4 -6.72 15.27 -6.87
CA LYS A 4 -6.37 14.05 -7.61
C LYS A 4 -6.43 12.84 -6.68
N LYS A 5 -7.39 11.94 -6.92
CA LYS A 5 -7.52 10.68 -6.20
C LYS A 5 -6.79 9.57 -6.95
N TRP A 6 -5.94 8.83 -6.26
CA TRP A 6 -5.25 7.67 -6.82
C TRP A 6 -6.18 6.45 -6.82
N ASP A 7 -6.19 5.69 -7.91
CA ASP A 7 -6.89 4.40 -7.95
C ASP A 7 -5.98 3.33 -7.33
N ILE A 8 -6.33 2.85 -6.13
CA ILE A 8 -5.58 1.81 -5.42
C ILE A 8 -6.10 0.45 -5.86
N ARG A 9 -5.21 -0.39 -6.39
CA ARG A 9 -5.50 -1.78 -6.78
C ARG A 9 -4.64 -2.72 -5.95
N GLU A 10 -5.18 -3.90 -5.66
CA GLU A 10 -4.40 -4.99 -5.08
C GLU A 10 -3.94 -5.91 -6.23
N TYR A 11 -2.66 -6.29 -6.25
CA TYR A 11 -2.17 -7.29 -7.18
C TYR A 11 -2.83 -8.65 -6.88
N LEU A 12 -3.29 -9.29 -7.95
CA LEU A 12 -3.77 -10.66 -7.95
C LEU A 12 -2.78 -11.51 -8.73
N ARG A 13 -2.31 -12.58 -8.09
CA ARG A 13 -1.52 -13.60 -8.76
C ARG A 13 -2.39 -14.39 -9.74
N PRO A 14 -1.80 -15.09 -10.71
CA PRO A 14 -2.54 -15.97 -11.63
C PRO A 14 -3.40 -17.03 -10.92
N ASP A 15 -3.01 -17.44 -9.71
CA ASP A 15 -3.75 -18.40 -8.87
C ASP A 15 -4.86 -17.75 -8.02
N GLY A 16 -5.20 -16.48 -8.27
CA GLY A 16 -6.24 -15.74 -7.56
C GLY A 16 -5.85 -15.25 -6.17
N LYS A 17 -4.65 -15.57 -5.66
CA LYS A 17 -4.21 -15.08 -4.35
C LYS A 17 -3.82 -13.62 -4.43
N CYS A 18 -4.17 -12.89 -3.38
CA CYS A 18 -3.80 -11.49 -3.19
C CYS A 18 -2.74 -11.40 -2.07
N PRO A 19 -1.46 -11.14 -2.39
CA PRO A 19 -0.40 -11.10 -1.38
C PRO A 19 -0.69 -10.06 -0.28
N PHE A 20 -0.99 -8.82 -0.66
CA PHE A 20 -1.33 -7.74 0.29
C PHE A 20 -2.46 -8.12 1.24
N ARG A 21 -3.56 -8.67 0.71
CA ARG A 21 -4.70 -9.05 1.53
C ARG A 21 -4.37 -10.20 2.48
N ASN A 22 -3.60 -11.18 2.01
CA ASN A 22 -3.18 -12.31 2.83
C ASN A 22 -2.23 -11.86 3.94
N TRP A 23 -1.25 -11.03 3.63
CA TRP A 23 -0.34 -10.42 4.59
C TRP A 23 -1.08 -9.56 5.61
N LEU A 24 -1.97 -8.67 5.17
CA LEU A 24 -2.74 -7.83 6.09
C LEU A 24 -3.62 -8.67 7.04
N ARG A 25 -4.15 -9.81 6.56
CA ARG A 25 -4.93 -10.75 7.38
C ARG A 25 -4.05 -11.56 8.35
N SER A 26 -2.78 -11.82 8.02
CA SER A 26 -1.88 -12.56 8.90
C SER A 26 -1.39 -11.73 10.09
N LEU A 27 -1.47 -10.40 10.02
CA LEU A 27 -1.16 -9.53 11.17
C LEU A 27 -2.20 -9.74 12.27
N LYS A 28 -1.78 -10.19 13.46
CA LYS A 28 -2.70 -10.48 14.58
C LYS A 28 -3.32 -9.22 15.18
N ASP A 29 -2.57 -8.12 15.26
CA ASP A 29 -3.01 -6.87 15.87
C ASP A 29 -3.98 -6.07 14.99
N ALA A 30 -5.19 -5.85 15.50
CA ALA A 30 -6.21 -5.05 14.84
C ALA A 30 -5.81 -3.58 14.69
N LYS A 31 -5.07 -3.01 15.65
CA LYS A 31 -4.63 -1.60 15.60
C LYS A 31 -3.62 -1.40 14.48
N THR A 32 -2.67 -2.32 14.33
CA THR A 32 -1.75 -2.38 13.19
C THR A 32 -2.50 -2.42 11.86
N ARG A 33 -3.46 -3.35 11.69
CA ARG A 33 -4.26 -3.44 10.45
C ARG A 33 -5.00 -2.14 10.14
N ALA A 34 -5.59 -1.51 11.16
CA ALA A 34 -6.30 -0.23 11.01
C ALA A 34 -5.35 0.90 10.58
N ARG A 35 -4.16 1.01 11.17
CA ARG A 35 -3.15 2.01 10.80
C ARG A 35 -2.70 1.86 9.34
N ILE A 36 -2.48 0.63 8.88
CA ILE A 36 -2.12 0.35 7.48
C ILE A 36 -3.25 0.79 6.54
N ARG A 37 -4.51 0.46 6.85
CA ARG A 37 -5.68 0.91 6.06
C ARG A 37 -5.82 2.43 6.02
N VAL A 38 -5.63 3.10 7.15
CA VAL A 38 -5.64 4.57 7.23
C VAL A 38 -4.54 5.16 6.35
N ARG A 39 -3.33 4.57 6.35
CA ARG A 39 -2.23 5.01 5.48
C ARG A 39 -2.60 4.91 4.00
N ILE A 40 -3.16 3.77 3.57
CA ILE A 40 -3.61 3.56 2.19
C ILE A 40 -4.70 4.56 1.80
N ASN A 41 -5.67 4.83 2.69
CA ASN A 41 -6.70 5.83 2.44
C ASN A 41 -6.13 7.24 2.27
N ARG A 42 -5.10 7.61 3.04
CA ARG A 42 -4.41 8.90 2.86
C ARG A 42 -3.73 8.97 1.49
N ILE A 43 -3.05 7.91 1.07
CA ILE A 43 -2.41 7.83 -0.25
C ILE A 43 -3.44 7.95 -1.38
N ARG A 44 -4.61 7.30 -1.23
CA ARG A 44 -5.73 7.44 -2.17
C ARG A 44 -6.13 8.90 -2.39
N LEU A 45 -5.97 9.76 -1.40
CA LEU A 45 -6.24 11.19 -1.45
C LEU A 45 -5.04 12.04 -1.88
N GLY A 46 -3.95 11.42 -2.34
CA GLY A 46 -2.72 12.10 -2.75
C GLY A 46 -1.73 12.36 -1.61
N ASN A 47 -2.04 11.94 -0.37
CA ASN A 47 -1.16 12.11 0.77
C ASN A 47 -0.19 10.92 0.90
N PHE A 48 0.87 10.95 0.09
CA PHE A 48 1.88 9.88 0.02
C PHE A 48 2.72 9.75 1.29
N GLY A 49 2.89 10.80 2.08
CA GLY A 49 3.74 10.80 3.28
C GLY A 49 5.11 10.21 2.99
N ASP A 50 5.63 9.38 3.89
CA ASP A 50 6.91 8.70 3.70
C ASP A 50 6.82 7.57 2.65
N CYS A 51 7.40 7.83 1.47
CA CYS A 51 7.55 6.89 0.36
C CYS A 51 8.98 6.92 -0.17
N LYS A 52 9.48 5.78 -0.63
CA LYS A 52 10.77 5.71 -1.31
C LYS A 52 10.73 4.74 -2.49
N SER A 53 11.38 5.09 -3.60
CA SER A 53 11.64 4.13 -4.67
C SER A 53 12.63 3.07 -4.19
N VAL A 54 12.36 1.81 -4.51
CA VAL A 54 13.28 0.68 -4.26
C VAL A 54 13.88 0.15 -5.57
N GLY A 55 13.67 0.87 -6.68
CA GLY A 55 14.16 0.49 -8.01
C GLY A 55 13.13 -0.26 -8.85
N SER A 56 13.43 -0.43 -10.14
CA SER A 56 12.62 -1.23 -11.10
C SER A 56 11.12 -0.90 -11.15
N GLY A 57 10.78 0.38 -10.98
CA GLY A 57 9.38 0.84 -10.98
C GLY A 57 8.59 0.51 -9.72
N VAL A 58 9.25 0.01 -8.67
CA VAL A 58 8.63 -0.31 -7.38
C VAL A 58 8.99 0.76 -6.34
N SER A 59 8.02 1.11 -5.52
CA SER A 59 8.17 2.00 -4.37
C SER A 59 7.60 1.35 -3.11
N GLU A 60 8.05 1.82 -1.95
CA GLU A 60 7.54 1.38 -0.65
C GLU A 60 6.86 2.52 0.11
N PHE A 61 5.77 2.20 0.79
CA PHE A 61 5.18 3.01 1.85
C PHE A 61 5.83 2.62 3.18
N ARG A 62 6.46 3.59 3.85
CA ARG A 62 7.04 3.38 5.17
C ARG A 62 6.04 3.76 6.26
N ILE A 63 5.78 2.82 7.16
CA ILE A 63 4.87 2.97 8.29
C ILE A 63 5.64 2.66 9.56
N ASP A 64 6.11 3.71 10.22
CA ASP A 64 6.92 3.60 11.43
C ASP A 64 6.00 3.41 12.64
N TYR A 65 5.55 2.16 12.79
CA TYR A 65 4.74 1.70 13.91
C TYR A 65 5.14 0.28 14.28
N GLY A 66 5.36 0.03 15.57
CA GLY A 66 5.84 -1.26 16.05
C GLY A 66 7.17 -1.65 15.38
N PRO A 67 7.26 -2.82 14.71
CA PRO A 67 8.49 -3.27 14.06
C PRO A 67 8.88 -2.47 12.81
N GLY A 68 8.03 -1.53 12.35
CA GLY A 68 8.22 -0.81 11.09
C GLY A 68 7.69 -1.62 9.92
N TYR A 69 6.51 -1.24 9.42
CA TYR A 69 5.87 -1.94 8.30
C TYR A 69 6.20 -1.26 6.96
N ARG A 70 6.29 -2.07 5.91
CA ARG A 70 6.53 -1.65 4.52
C ARG A 70 5.46 -2.26 3.63
N VAL A 71 4.84 -1.44 2.80
CA VAL A 71 3.89 -1.90 1.78
C VAL A 71 4.44 -1.49 0.42
N TYR A 72 4.72 -2.47 -0.43
CA TYR A 72 5.29 -2.22 -1.75
C TYR A 72 4.21 -2.00 -2.79
N PHE A 73 4.47 -1.09 -3.71
CA PHE A 73 3.55 -0.78 -4.79
C PHE A 73 4.28 -0.44 -6.09
N GLY A 74 3.66 -0.80 -7.21
CA GLY A 74 3.98 -0.27 -8.53
C GLY A 74 3.04 0.86 -8.91
N ARG A 75 3.48 1.77 -9.78
CA ARG A 75 2.63 2.83 -10.35
C ARG A 75 2.40 2.58 -11.83
N VAL A 76 1.14 2.61 -12.25
CA VAL A 76 0.72 2.48 -13.66
C VAL A 76 -0.22 3.63 -13.99
N GLY A 77 0.30 4.68 -14.63
CA GLY A 77 -0.45 5.92 -14.85
C GLY A 77 -0.90 6.55 -13.53
N GLU A 78 -2.21 6.58 -13.31
CA GLU A 78 -2.88 7.10 -12.10
C GLU A 78 -3.30 5.99 -11.11
N LYS A 79 -2.84 4.77 -11.35
CA LYS A 79 -3.10 3.60 -10.50
C LYS A 79 -1.88 3.29 -9.65
N LEU A 80 -2.10 2.95 -8.39
CA LEU A 80 -1.09 2.36 -7.51
C LEU A 80 -1.50 0.90 -7.24
N VAL A 81 -0.62 -0.04 -7.60
CA VAL A 81 -0.88 -1.47 -7.46
C VAL A 81 -0.09 -1.99 -6.26
N LEU A 82 -0.77 -2.37 -5.19
CA LEU A 82 -0.17 -2.97 -3.98
C LEU A 82 0.30 -4.39 -4.29
N LEU A 83 1.56 -4.70 -3.98
CA LEU A 83 2.22 -5.94 -4.40
C LEU A 83 2.34 -6.98 -3.28
N LEU A 84 2.54 -6.52 -2.04
CA LEU A 84 2.96 -7.32 -0.88
C LEU A 84 2.02 -7.16 0.30
#